data_AF-A0A0D9ZKD8-F1
#
_entry.id   AF-A0A0D9ZKD8-F1
#
_cell.length_a   1.000
_cell.length_b   1.000
_cell.length_c   1.000
_cell.angle_alpha   90.00
_cell.angle_beta   90.00
_cell.angle_gamma   90.00
#
_symmetry.space_group_name_H-M   'P 1'
#
loop_
_entity.id
_entity.type
_entity.pdbx_description
1 polymer ?
#
loop_
_entity_poly.entity_id
_entity_poly.type
_entity_poly.pdbx_seq_one_letter_code
_entity_poly.pdbx_strand_id
1 'polypeptide(L)'
;MARRRERFVGCGCWSTRARFLESGAEHDIVVALDGEAEAWVTVDGRKVVQLRRLRWNFRGSHTLFLDGGAPVDMTWDLHGWLFHAADPSPASSCAAVFTFQTRGASETKFWIEDDGDGDDDLEQSQPPAAPRGPKQKLGGGGGGGAPSEQGFCLLIQGFRGASKIA
;
A
#
# COMPACT_ATOMS: atom_id res chain seq x y z
N MET A 1 13.80 0.06 0.73
CA MET A 1 12.41 0.26 1.18
C MET A 1 12.44 1.22 2.37
N ALA A 2 11.84 2.40 2.25
CA ALA A 2 11.72 3.35 3.36
C ALA A 2 10.65 2.85 4.35
N ARG A 3 10.88 3.05 5.66
CA ARG A 3 9.94 2.62 6.71
C ARG A 3 9.72 3.75 7.71
N ARG A 4 8.45 4.04 8.01
CA ARG A 4 8.02 4.95 9.08
C ARG A 4 7.17 4.20 10.10
N ARG A 5 7.38 4.47 11.38
CA ARG A 5 6.53 3.98 12.45
C ARG A 5 6.00 5.14 13.26
N GLU A 6 4.72 5.11 13.53
CA GLU A 6 4.02 6.12 14.30
C GLU A 6 3.31 5.47 15.48
N ARG A 7 3.42 6.14 16.62
CA ARG A 7 2.85 5.68 17.89
C ARG A 7 1.93 6.74 18.43
N PHE A 8 0.68 6.36 18.65
CA PHE A 8 -0.33 7.23 19.21
C PHE A 8 -0.82 6.67 20.54
N VAL A 9 -1.18 7.56 21.47
CA VAL A 9 -1.84 7.20 22.73
C VAL A 9 -3.10 8.02 22.83
N GLY A 10 -4.24 7.40 23.11
CA GLY A 10 -5.49 8.14 23.23
C GLY A 10 -6.74 7.27 23.17
N CYS A 11 -7.84 7.88 22.74
CA CYS A 11 -9.19 7.31 22.76
C CYS A 11 -9.59 6.56 21.48
N GLY A 12 -8.63 6.18 20.63
CA GLY A 12 -8.91 5.36 19.45
C GLY A 12 -9.09 6.13 18.13
N CYS A 13 -8.79 7.42 18.04
CA CYS A 13 -8.78 8.16 16.78
C CYS A 13 -7.39 8.78 16.54
N TRP A 14 -6.78 8.47 15.39
CA TRP A 14 -5.41 8.85 15.05
C TRP A 14 -5.32 9.25 13.59
N SER A 15 -4.60 10.34 13.31
CA SER A 15 -4.40 10.86 11.96
C SER A 15 -2.92 10.99 11.65
N THR A 16 -2.55 10.70 10.41
CA THR A 16 -1.20 10.92 9.90
C THR A 16 -1.19 11.18 8.41
N ARG A 17 -0.10 11.77 7.93
CA ARG A 17 0.13 12.01 6.51
C ARG A 17 1.32 11.23 6.00
N ALA A 18 1.14 10.55 4.89
CA ALA A 18 2.20 9.79 4.25
C ALA A 18 2.10 9.82 2.72
N ARG A 19 3.26 9.77 2.09
CA ARG A 19 3.41 9.60 0.65
C ARG A 19 3.85 8.17 0.39
N PHE A 20 3.13 7.49 -0.49
CA PHE A 20 3.36 6.07 -0.80
C PHE A 20 4.29 5.88 -2.00
N LEU A 21 4.18 6.72 -3.03
CA LEU A 21 5.12 6.77 -4.15
C LEU A 21 5.97 8.04 -4.10
N GLU A 22 7.24 7.97 -4.51
CA GLU A 22 8.15 9.14 -4.50
C GLU A 22 7.56 10.37 -5.23
N SER A 23 7.01 10.15 -6.43
CA SER A 23 6.33 11.17 -7.25
C SER A 23 4.84 11.37 -6.92
N GLY A 24 4.30 10.59 -5.97
CA GLY A 24 2.88 10.60 -5.59
C GLY A 24 2.47 11.76 -4.70
N ALA A 25 1.17 11.83 -4.40
CA ALA A 25 0.60 12.79 -3.47
C ALA A 25 0.89 12.39 -2.00
N GLU A 26 0.85 13.38 -1.10
CA GLU A 26 0.76 13.08 0.33
C GLU A 26 -0.72 12.83 0.68
N HIS A 27 -1.00 11.70 1.29
CA HIS A 27 -2.34 11.26 1.66
C HIS A 27 -2.59 11.42 3.16
N ASP A 28 -3.77 11.90 3.53
CA ASP A 28 -4.24 11.96 4.92
C ASP A 28 -4.90 10.63 5.32
N ILE A 29 -4.33 9.96 6.30
CA ILE A 29 -4.75 8.64 6.78
C ILE A 29 -5.30 8.81 8.19
N VAL A 30 -6.57 8.47 8.36
CA VAL A 30 -7.21 8.47 9.68
C VAL A 30 -7.64 7.05 10.03
N VAL A 31 -7.22 6.60 11.20
CA VAL A 31 -7.66 5.36 11.82
C VAL A 31 -8.54 5.72 13.01
N ALA A 32 -9.74 5.15 13.05
CA ALA A 32 -10.66 5.35 14.17
C ALA A 32 -11.23 4.03 14.66
N LEU A 33 -11.37 3.92 15.98
CA LEU A 33 -11.92 2.79 16.73
C LEU A 33 -13.02 3.32 17.63
N ASP A 34 -14.20 2.73 17.51
CA ASP A 34 -15.30 2.95 18.42
C ASP A 34 -15.34 1.80 19.44
N GLY A 35 -14.57 1.98 20.52
CA GLY A 35 -14.40 0.99 21.57
C GLY A 35 -13.93 -0.35 21.03
N GLU A 36 -14.80 -1.36 21.14
CA GLU A 36 -14.54 -2.75 20.72
C GLU A 36 -15.54 -3.24 19.64
N ALA A 37 -16.42 -2.35 19.16
CA ALA A 37 -17.53 -2.70 18.27
C ALA A 37 -17.16 -2.55 16.79
N GLU A 38 -16.55 -1.41 16.44
CA GLU A 38 -16.26 -1.03 15.06
C GLU A 38 -14.92 -0.28 14.95
N ALA A 39 -14.26 -0.44 13.81
CA ALA A 39 -13.13 0.37 13.41
C ALA A 39 -13.27 0.79 11.95
N TRP A 40 -12.67 1.91 11.56
CA TRP A 40 -12.58 2.29 10.15
C TRP A 40 -11.28 3.01 9.86
N VAL A 41 -10.92 2.95 8.58
CA VAL A 41 -9.79 3.69 8.02
C VAL A 41 -10.31 4.59 6.93
N THR A 42 -9.92 5.86 6.96
CA THR A 42 -10.13 6.79 5.85
C THR A 42 -8.81 7.20 5.23
N VAL A 43 -8.82 7.37 3.92
CA VAL A 43 -7.74 8.01 3.15
C VAL A 43 -8.34 9.20 2.42
N ASP A 44 -7.77 10.39 2.62
CA ASP A 44 -8.24 11.67 2.07
C ASP A 44 -9.75 11.90 2.29
N GLY A 45 -10.20 11.63 3.52
CA GLY A 45 -11.60 11.76 3.92
C GLY A 45 -12.54 10.67 3.38
N ARG A 46 -12.06 9.73 2.56
CA ARG A 46 -12.87 8.61 2.04
C ARG A 46 -12.68 7.37 2.90
N LYS A 47 -13.77 6.77 3.37
CA LYS A 47 -13.71 5.51 4.13
C LYS A 47 -13.34 4.36 3.19
N VAL A 48 -12.14 3.83 3.36
CA VAL A 48 -11.61 2.74 2.53
C VAL A 48 -11.86 1.37 3.14
N VAL A 49 -11.92 1.29 4.47
CA VAL A 49 -12.23 0.05 5.20
C VAL A 49 -13.14 0.36 6.37
N GLN A 50 -14.13 -0.52 6.58
CA GLN A 50 -15.00 -0.52 7.75
C GLN A 50 -15.02 -1.94 8.34
N LEU A 51 -14.50 -2.09 9.55
CA LEU A 51 -14.42 -3.34 10.28
C LEU A 51 -15.56 -3.39 11.29
N ARG A 52 -16.60 -4.16 10.98
CA ARG A 52 -17.71 -4.40 11.90
C ARG A 52 -17.47 -5.69 12.67
N ARG A 53 -17.99 -5.75 13.90
CA ARG A 53 -17.88 -6.94 14.77
C ARG A 53 -16.42 -7.32 14.98
N LEU A 54 -15.63 -6.40 15.55
CA LEU A 54 -14.16 -6.53 15.65
C LEU A 54 -13.69 -7.85 16.25
N ARG A 55 -14.39 -8.42 17.24
CA ARG A 55 -14.05 -9.73 17.83
C ARG A 55 -13.94 -10.88 16.82
N TRP A 56 -14.53 -10.74 15.64
CA TRP A 56 -14.47 -11.71 14.55
C TRP A 56 -13.55 -11.27 13.40
N ASN A 57 -13.30 -9.97 13.25
CA ASN A 57 -12.57 -9.36 12.13
C ASN A 57 -11.34 -8.55 12.58
N PHE A 58 -10.78 -8.88 13.75
CA PHE A 58 -9.70 -8.11 14.36
C PHE A 58 -8.36 -8.28 13.65
N ARG A 59 -8.24 -9.23 12.71
CA ARG A 59 -7.09 -9.40 11.83
C ARG A 59 -7.57 -9.54 10.39
N GLY A 60 -6.87 -8.89 9.47
CA GLY A 60 -7.20 -8.96 8.05
C GLY A 60 -6.34 -8.02 7.21
N SER A 61 -6.68 -7.96 5.93
CA SER A 61 -6.00 -7.15 4.93
C SER A 61 -6.96 -6.59 3.89
N HIS A 62 -6.53 -5.52 3.22
CA HIS A 62 -7.24 -4.87 2.14
C HIS A 62 -6.24 -4.16 1.24
N THR A 63 -6.40 -4.22 -0.08
CA THR A 63 -5.53 -3.51 -1.02
C THR A 63 -6.22 -2.23 -1.50
N LEU A 64 -5.54 -1.11 -1.31
CA LEU A 64 -5.94 0.23 -1.76
C LEU A 64 -5.24 0.54 -3.08
N PHE A 65 -5.85 1.41 -3.89
CA PHE A 65 -5.22 1.94 -5.09
C PHE A 65 -5.10 3.46 -4.96
N LEU A 66 -3.86 3.95 -4.90
CA LEU A 66 -3.52 5.37 -4.73
C LEU A 66 -2.72 5.87 -5.94
N ASP A 67 -2.52 7.18 -6.04
CA ASP A 67 -1.62 7.80 -7.03
C ASP A 67 -1.80 7.31 -8.48
N GLY A 68 -3.05 7.20 -8.95
CA GLY A 68 -3.34 6.80 -10.34
C GLY A 68 -3.33 5.30 -10.60
N GLY A 69 -3.39 4.45 -9.56
CA GLY A 69 -3.58 3.00 -9.69
C GLY A 69 -2.50 2.15 -9.03
N ALA A 70 -1.60 2.75 -8.26
CA ALA A 70 -0.57 2.01 -7.54
C ALA A 70 -1.17 1.25 -6.33
N PRO A 71 -0.90 -0.06 -6.21
CA PRO A 71 -1.43 -0.86 -5.11
C PRO A 71 -0.67 -0.62 -3.80
N VAL A 72 -1.44 -0.37 -2.74
CA VAL A 72 -0.96 -0.27 -1.35
C VAL A 72 -1.69 -1.31 -0.51
N ASP A 73 -0.97 -2.30 -0.02
CA ASP A 73 -1.51 -3.30 0.89
C ASP A 73 -1.65 -2.74 2.29
N MET A 74 -2.86 -2.77 2.80
CA MET A 74 -3.18 -2.47 4.18
C MET A 74 -3.42 -3.76 4.96
N THR A 75 -2.80 -3.91 6.13
CA THR A 75 -3.11 -4.98 7.08
C THR A 75 -3.43 -4.41 8.45
N TRP A 76 -4.22 -5.14 9.22
CA TRP A 76 -4.56 -4.76 10.60
C TRP A 76 -4.46 -5.94 11.58
N ASP A 77 -4.06 -5.62 12.80
CA ASP A 77 -4.16 -6.47 13.99
C ASP A 77 -4.66 -5.64 15.18
N LEU A 78 -5.87 -5.93 15.62
CA LEU A 78 -6.55 -5.26 16.75
C LEU A 78 -6.58 -6.14 18.01
N HIS A 79 -5.85 -7.24 18.04
CA HIS A 79 -5.88 -8.19 19.16
C HIS A 79 -5.38 -7.55 20.46
N GLY A 80 -4.29 -6.78 20.40
CA GLY A 80 -3.78 -6.02 21.55
C GLY A 80 -4.84 -5.07 22.11
N TRP A 81 -5.50 -4.34 21.23
CA TRP A 81 -6.56 -3.40 21.60
C TRP A 81 -7.78 -4.05 22.26
N LEU A 82 -8.23 -5.20 21.74
CA LEU A 82 -9.46 -5.87 22.17
C LEU A 82 -9.29 -6.75 23.41
N PHE A 83 -8.18 -7.48 23.51
CA PHE A 83 -8.04 -8.56 24.49
C PHE A 83 -7.06 -8.24 25.62
N HIS A 84 -6.26 -7.19 25.49
CA HIS A 84 -5.26 -6.84 26.49
C HIS A 84 -5.49 -5.50 27.16
N ALA A 85 -6.56 -4.79 26.82
CA ALA A 85 -6.88 -3.48 27.40
C ALA A 85 -6.98 -3.45 28.93
N ALA A 86 -7.28 -4.59 29.56
CA ALA A 86 -7.43 -4.73 31.01
C ALA A 86 -6.21 -5.38 31.69
N ASP A 87 -5.20 -5.83 30.93
CA ASP A 87 -4.02 -6.48 31.49
C ASP A 87 -2.95 -5.42 31.84
N PRO A 88 -2.63 -5.20 33.13
CA PRO A 88 -1.58 -4.27 33.53
C PRO A 88 -0.16 -4.77 33.24
N SER A 89 0.00 -5.98 32.67
CA SER A 89 1.30 -6.56 32.39
C SER A 89 2.09 -5.73 31.36
N PRO A 90 3.34 -5.35 31.66
CA PRO A 90 4.20 -4.61 30.73
C PRO A 90 4.58 -5.42 29.48
N ALA A 91 4.33 -6.73 29.47
CA ALA A 91 4.55 -7.58 28.30
C ALA A 91 3.41 -7.50 27.27
N SER A 92 2.24 -6.97 27.68
CA SER A 92 1.06 -6.95 26.83
C SER A 92 0.82 -5.56 26.25
N SER A 93 1.16 -5.37 24.99
CA SER A 93 0.88 -4.11 24.32
C SER A 93 -0.61 -4.01 23.98
N CYS A 94 -1.34 -3.12 24.66
CA CYS A 94 -2.73 -2.74 24.36
C CYS A 94 -2.83 -1.91 23.06
N ALA A 95 -2.25 -2.42 21.97
CA ALA A 95 -2.08 -1.72 20.72
C ALA A 95 -3.04 -2.23 19.64
N ALA A 96 -3.63 -1.29 18.91
CA ALA A 96 -4.15 -1.50 17.57
C ALA A 96 -3.02 -1.23 16.57
N VAL A 97 -2.82 -2.14 15.62
CA VAL A 97 -1.74 -2.05 14.63
C VAL A 97 -2.30 -2.04 13.23
N PHE A 98 -1.88 -1.05 12.43
CA PHE A 98 -2.18 -0.95 11.01
C PHE A 98 -0.87 -0.80 10.24
N THR A 99 -0.71 -1.56 9.16
CA THR A 99 0.45 -1.45 8.27
C THR A 99 -0.02 -1.12 6.88
N PHE A 100 0.63 -0.16 6.24
CA PHE A 100 0.43 0.19 4.84
C PHE A 100 1.74 -0.04 4.11
N GLN A 101 1.70 -0.81 3.03
CA GLN A 101 2.89 -1.22 2.29
C GLN A 101 2.64 -1.07 0.80
N THR A 102 3.45 -0.27 0.12
CA THR A 102 3.43 -0.22 -1.33
C THR A 102 4.01 -1.51 -1.90
N ARG A 103 3.38 -2.07 -2.93
CA ARG A 103 4.08 -3.03 -3.81
C ARG A 103 4.99 -2.21 -4.72
N GLY A 104 6.26 -2.61 -4.85
CA GLY A 104 7.20 -1.88 -5.73
C GLY A 104 6.68 -1.87 -7.17
N ALA A 105 6.88 -0.78 -7.91
CA ALA A 105 6.25 -0.63 -9.23
C ALA A 105 6.91 -1.44 -10.36
N SER A 106 7.86 -2.33 -10.03
CA SER A 106 8.26 -3.43 -10.91
C SER A 106 7.09 -4.36 -11.28
N GLU A 107 5.96 -4.33 -10.57
CA GLU A 107 4.77 -5.12 -10.89
C GLU A 107 3.62 -4.34 -11.57
N THR A 108 3.78 -3.04 -11.88
CA THR A 108 2.68 -2.19 -12.42
C THR A 108 2.57 -2.25 -13.96
N LYS A 109 3.17 -3.23 -14.63
CA LYS A 109 3.21 -3.31 -16.11
C LYS A 109 2.12 -4.19 -16.74
N PHE A 110 0.90 -4.18 -16.19
CA PHE A 110 -0.25 -4.90 -16.73
C PHE A 110 -1.46 -4.07 -16.25
N TRP A 111 -2.26 -3.38 -17.05
CA TRP A 111 -2.98 -3.84 -18.24
C TRP A 111 -3.41 -2.61 -19.08
N ILE A 112 -2.76 -2.32 -20.20
CA ILE A 112 -3.39 -1.57 -21.32
C ILE A 112 -2.70 -2.05 -22.59
N GLU A 113 -3.13 -3.19 -23.13
CA GLU A 113 -3.08 -3.45 -24.57
C GLU A 113 -4.51 -3.78 -24.96
N ASP A 114 -5.19 -2.73 -25.42
CA ASP A 114 -6.42 -2.80 -26.20
C ASP A 114 -6.02 -3.39 -27.56
N ASP A 115 -6.11 -4.71 -27.73
CA ASP A 115 -5.89 -5.37 -29.01
C ASP A 115 -7.09 -5.09 -29.92
N GLY A 116 -7.09 -3.89 -30.52
CA GLY A 116 -7.94 -3.51 -31.64
C GLY A 116 -7.32 -3.90 -32.98
N ASP A 117 -8.18 -4.38 -33.90
CA ASP A 117 -7.98 -4.73 -35.33
C ASP A 117 -7.10 -5.97 -35.60
N GLY A 118 -7.53 -7.04 -36.29
CA GLY A 118 -8.55 -7.16 -37.33
C GLY A 118 -7.93 -7.04 -38.72
N ASP A 119 -7.34 -8.12 -39.26
CA ASP A 119 -7.33 -8.42 -40.71
C ASP A 119 -6.81 -9.85 -40.98
N ASP A 120 -7.69 -10.70 -41.50
CA ASP A 120 -7.42 -12.02 -42.06
C ASP A 120 -7.13 -11.85 -43.57
N ASP A 121 -5.93 -12.18 -44.07
CA ASP A 121 -5.75 -12.82 -45.39
C ASP A 121 -4.29 -13.23 -45.73
N LEU A 122 -4.09 -14.54 -45.80
CA LEU A 122 -3.38 -15.39 -46.79
C LEU A 122 -1.95 -15.09 -47.33
N GLU A 123 -1.15 -16.16 -47.22
CA GLU A 123 -0.32 -16.81 -48.26
C GLU A 123 1.22 -16.71 -48.17
N GLN A 124 1.83 -17.87 -47.90
CA GLN A 124 3.26 -18.14 -47.89
C GLN A 124 3.81 -18.24 -49.32
N SER A 125 4.79 -17.40 -49.67
CA SER A 125 5.80 -17.71 -50.69
C SER A 125 7.07 -16.85 -50.56
N GLN A 126 8.25 -17.50 -50.55
CA GLN A 126 9.60 -16.92 -50.75
C GLN A 126 10.09 -17.32 -52.16
N PRO A 127 11.10 -16.72 -52.86
CA PRO A 127 12.45 -16.22 -52.38
C PRO A 127 13.02 -15.03 -53.25
N PRO A 128 14.35 -14.77 -53.50
CA PRO A 128 15.57 -14.64 -52.66
C PRO A 128 16.38 -13.30 -52.80
N ALA A 129 17.34 -13.11 -51.88
CA ALA A 129 18.68 -12.43 -51.95
C ALA A 129 18.89 -10.92 -52.23
N ALA A 130 19.62 -10.22 -51.32
CA ALA A 130 20.82 -9.39 -51.59
C ALA A 130 21.44 -8.78 -50.30
N PRO A 131 22.77 -8.53 -50.24
CA PRO A 131 23.51 -8.21 -49.01
C PRO A 131 23.57 -6.70 -48.73
N ARG A 132 23.56 -6.29 -47.45
CA ARG A 132 23.85 -4.89 -47.06
C ARG A 132 24.66 -4.82 -45.77
N GLY A 133 25.95 -4.53 -45.94
CA GLY A 133 26.69 -3.48 -45.22
C GLY A 133 27.03 -3.66 -43.73
N PRO A 134 28.06 -2.94 -43.23
CA PRO A 134 28.80 -3.32 -42.03
C PRO A 134 28.15 -2.85 -40.73
N LYS A 135 28.33 -3.66 -39.67
CA LYS A 135 28.14 -3.29 -38.26
C LYS A 135 28.85 -1.97 -37.95
N GLN A 136 28.09 -0.95 -37.61
CA GLN A 136 28.61 0.23 -36.91
C GLN A 136 28.13 0.18 -35.46
N LYS A 137 29.10 0.02 -34.55
CA LYS A 137 28.95 0.11 -33.12
C LYS A 137 29.24 1.55 -32.71
N LEU A 138 28.20 2.26 -32.27
CA LEU A 138 28.26 3.38 -31.34
C LEU A 138 27.39 2.93 -30.15
N GLY A 139 27.84 2.81 -28.90
CA GLY A 139 28.91 3.54 -28.24
C GLY A 139 28.35 4.84 -27.66
N GLY A 140 27.71 4.77 -26.50
CA GLY A 140 27.18 5.92 -25.73
C GLY A 140 25.83 5.55 -25.12
N GLY A 141 25.69 5.22 -23.84
CA GLY A 141 26.22 5.98 -22.72
C GLY A 141 25.17 7.01 -22.30
N GLY A 142 24.04 6.54 -21.78
CA GLY A 142 22.99 7.37 -21.18
C GLY A 142 22.51 6.65 -19.94
N GLY A 143 23.10 6.99 -18.80
CA GLY A 143 22.64 6.51 -17.50
C GLY A 143 21.24 7.06 -17.23
N GLY A 144 20.22 6.36 -17.71
CA GLY A 144 18.90 6.40 -17.10
C GLY A 144 19.00 5.60 -15.82
N GLY A 145 19.42 6.26 -14.73
CA GLY A 145 19.16 5.71 -13.41
C GLY A 145 17.66 5.50 -13.33
N ALA A 146 17.21 4.25 -13.44
CA ALA A 146 15.83 3.92 -13.12
C ALA A 146 15.55 4.55 -11.76
N PRO A 147 14.45 5.31 -11.58
CA PRO A 147 14.08 5.78 -10.26
C PRO A 147 14.03 4.51 -9.41
N SER A 148 14.90 4.43 -8.40
CA SER A 148 14.83 3.35 -7.44
C SER A 148 13.46 3.48 -6.78
N GLU A 149 12.49 2.70 -7.24
CA GLU A 149 11.14 2.62 -6.66
C GLU A 149 11.27 1.93 -5.31
N GLN A 150 11.85 2.66 -4.37
CA GLN A 150 12.06 2.22 -3.02
C GLN A 150 10.66 2.15 -2.41
N GLY A 151 10.13 0.93 -2.29
CA GLY A 151 8.86 0.72 -1.61
C GLY A 151 8.81 1.42 -0.25
N PHE A 152 7.64 1.83 0.19
CA PHE A 152 7.39 2.52 1.45
C PHE A 152 6.51 1.67 2.36
N CYS A 153 6.82 1.64 3.66
CA CYS A 153 6.01 1.01 4.70
C CYS A 153 5.70 2.02 5.81
N LEU A 154 4.41 2.23 6.08
CA LEU A 154 3.93 2.95 7.25
C LEU A 154 3.33 1.97 8.25
N LEU A 155 3.79 2.04 9.50
CA LEU A 155 3.25 1.30 10.62
C LEU A 155 2.60 2.27 11.62
N ILE A 156 1.30 2.15 11.85
CA ILE A 156 0.55 2.90 12.86
C ILE A 156 0.29 1.99 14.05
N GLN A 157 0.68 2.42 15.24
CA GLN A 157 0.40 1.73 16.50
C GLN A 157 -0.35 2.67 17.45
N GLY A 158 -1.62 2.36 17.72
CA GLY A 158 -2.45 3.14 18.62
C GLY A 158 -2.68 2.43 19.95
N PHE A 159 -2.36 3.09 21.06
CA PHE A 159 -2.46 2.55 22.41
C PHE A 159 -3.62 3.20 23.17
N ARG A 160 -4.36 2.41 23.97
CA ARG A 160 -5.36 2.96 24.89
C ARG A 160 -4.66 3.83 25.93
N GLY A 161 -5.13 5.07 26.09
CA GLY A 161 -4.77 5.88 27.25
C GLY A 161 -5.42 5.33 28.52
N ALA A 162 -4.76 5.44 29.67
CA ALA A 162 -5.41 5.20 30.95
C ALA A 162 -6.44 6.32 31.18
N SER A 163 -7.73 5.99 31.22
CA SER A 163 -8.75 6.93 31.68
C SER A 163 -8.45 7.27 33.14
N LYS A 164 -8.12 8.52 33.44
CA LYS A 164 -8.14 9.00 34.83
C LYS A 164 -9.59 8.92 35.30
N ILE A 165 -9.86 8.03 36.24
CA ILE A 165 -11.11 8.04 37.00
C ILE A 165 -11.04 9.32 37.84
N ALA A 166 -11.96 10.26 37.59
CA ALA A 166 -12.17 11.45 38.40
C ALA A 166 -13.30 11.19 39.40
#